data_AF-A0A2M7PBX0-F1
#
_entry.id   AF-A0A2M7PBX0-F1
#
_cell.length_a   1.000
_cell.length_b   1.000
_cell.length_c   1.000
_cell.angle_alpha   90.00
_cell.angle_beta   90.00
_cell.angle_gamma   90.00
#
_symmetry.space_group_name_H-M   'P 1'
#
loop_
_entity.id
_entity.type
_entity.pdbx_description
1 polymer ?
#
loop_
_entity_poly.entity_id
_entity_poly.type
_entity_poly.pdbx_seq_one_letter_code
_entity_poly.pdbx_strand_id
1 'polypeptide(L)' 'VGIYSVSQKLQIGLQQLMAGARKWRVDLMTRKDLAALTEEAAKVTGIPYIMDTYKEEALKVIDA' A
#
# COMPACT_ATOMS: atom_id res chain seq x y z
N VAL A 1 -10.17 24.63 13.03
CA VAL A 1 -10.14 23.31 13.73
C VAL A 1 -10.29 22.14 12.75
N GLY A 2 -11.30 22.12 11.86
CA GLY A 2 -11.55 20.99 10.95
C GLY A 2 -10.39 20.58 10.02
N ILE A 3 -9.73 21.52 9.35
CA ILE A 3 -8.62 21.23 8.42
C ILE A 3 -7.44 20.54 9.14
N TYR A 4 -7.06 21.06 10.32
CA TYR A 4 -5.96 20.49 11.11
C TYR A 4 -6.25 19.04 11.51
N SER A 5 -7.48 18.75 11.96
CA SER A 5 -7.88 17.39 12.32
C SER A 5 -7.87 16.42 11.13
N VAL A 6 -8.26 16.89 9.93
CA VAL A 6 -8.18 16.07 8.70
C VAL A 6 -6.73 15.81 8.32
N SER A 7 -5.88 16.85 8.32
CA SER A 7 -4.45 16.70 8.04
C SER A 7 -3.77 15.73 9.01
N GLN A 8 -4.11 15.79 10.30
CA GLN A 8 -3.58 14.87 11.30
C GLN A 8 -4.00 13.41 11.03
N LYS A 9 -5.27 13.17 10.69
CA LYS A 9 -5.74 11.82 10.33
C LYS A 9 -5.04 11.28 9.08
N LEU A 10 -4.84 12.14 8.08
CA LEU A 10 -4.12 11.80 6.86
C LEU A 10 -2.66 11.42 7.14
N GLN A 11 -2.00 12.17 8.03
CA GLN A 11 -0.63 11.87 8.47
C GLN A 11 -0.54 10.51 9.17
N ILE A 12 -1.45 10.23 10.11
CA ILE A 12 -1.47 8.94 10.84
C ILE A 12 -1.73 7.77 9.89
N GLY A 13 -2.71 7.91 8.98
CA GLY A 13 -2.99 6.87 7.98
C GLY A 13 -1.82 6.61 7.04
N LEU A 14 -1.13 7.67 6.61
CA LEU A 14 0.09 7.52 5.81
C LEU A 14 1.20 6.81 6.59
N GLN A 15 1.39 7.13 7.87
CA GLN A 15 2.37 6.46 8.73
C GLN A 15 2.08 4.96 8.89
N GLN A 16 0.81 4.56 8.97
CA GLN A 16 0.41 3.16 9.02
C GLN A 16 0.78 2.42 7.71
N LEU A 17 0.53 3.05 6.55
CA LEU A 17 0.94 2.50 5.26
C LEU A 17 2.47 2.39 5.15
N MET A 18 3.18 3.43 5.57
CA MET A 18 4.65 3.49 5.61
C MET A 18 5.25 2.40 6.49
N ALA A 19 4.65 2.13 7.66
CA ALA A 19 5.07 1.05 8.54
C ALA A 19 4.88 -0.32 7.88
N GLY A 20 3.74 -0.55 7.19
CA GLY A 20 3.48 -1.77 6.43
C GLY A 20 4.49 -2.00 5.29
N ALA A 21 4.87 -0.94 4.59
CA ALA A 21 5.88 -0.96 3.53
C ALA A 21 7.33 -0.98 4.06
N ARG A 22 7.54 -0.85 5.38
CA ARG A 22 8.85 -0.70 6.04
C ARG A 22 9.68 0.46 5.48
N LYS A 23 9.02 1.59 5.20
CA LYS A 23 9.64 2.81 4.62
C LYS A 23 9.44 3.99 5.56
N TRP A 24 10.53 4.64 5.95
CA TRP A 24 10.51 5.72 6.95
C TRP A 24 10.58 7.13 6.36
N ARG A 25 10.61 7.23 5.03
CA ARG A 25 10.55 8.51 4.31
C ARG A 25 9.51 8.44 3.21
N VAL A 26 8.77 9.53 3.03
CA VAL A 26 7.66 9.62 2.07
C VAL A 26 8.15 9.47 0.63
N ASP A 27 9.34 9.96 0.30
CA ASP A 27 9.93 9.87 -1.04
C ASP A 27 10.34 8.45 -1.45
N LEU A 28 10.38 7.51 -0.51
CA LEU A 28 10.62 6.09 -0.80
C LEU A 28 9.34 5.35 -1.19
N MET A 29 8.17 5.93 -0.94
CA MET A 29 6.87 5.33 -1.26
C MET A 29 6.65 5.33 -2.77
N THR A 30 6.14 4.21 -3.28
CA THR A 30 5.86 3.97 -4.68
C THR A 30 4.48 3.33 -4.82
N ARG A 31 3.90 3.37 -6.03
CA ARG A 31 2.64 2.66 -6.31
C ARG A 31 2.70 1.14 -6.10
N LYS A 32 3.91 0.56 -6.07
CA LYS A 32 4.13 -0.87 -5.80
C LYS A 32 3.93 -1.25 -4.33
N ASP A 33 3.90 -0.26 -3.42
CA ASP A 33 3.65 -0.48 -2.00
C ASP A 33 2.15 -0.56 -1.66
N LEU A 34 1.27 -0.41 -2.66
CA LEU A 34 -0.17 -0.44 -2.51
C LEU A 34 -0.73 -1.71 -3.16
N ALA A 35 -1.80 -2.24 -2.56
CA ALA A 35 -2.57 -3.34 -3.10
C ALA A 35 -4.06 -3.03 -2.97
N ALA A 36 -4.84 -3.40 -3.98
CA ALA A 36 -6.28 -3.29 -3.98
C ALA A 36 -6.91 -4.48 -3.25
N LEU A 37 -7.80 -4.20 -2.30
CA LEU A 37 -8.50 -5.24 -1.52
C LEU A 37 -9.64 -5.89 -2.30
N THR A 38 -10.11 -5.28 -3.38
CA THR A 38 -11.17 -5.82 -4.24
C THR A 38 -10.76 -5.77 -5.71
N GLU A 39 -11.33 -6.65 -6.52
CA GLU A 39 -11.07 -6.69 -7.96
C GLU A 39 -11.61 -5.45 -8.67
N GLU A 40 -12.74 -4.88 -8.22
CA GLU A 40 -13.29 -3.66 -8.79
C GLU A 40 -12.35 -2.48 -8.57
N ALA A 41 -11.79 -2.36 -7.36
CA ALA A 41 -10.80 -1.33 -7.05
C ALA A 41 -9.55 -1.54 -7.91
N ALA A 42 -9.10 -2.78 -8.11
CA ALA A 42 -7.98 -3.08 -8.99
C ALA A 42 -8.25 -2.64 -10.44
N LYS A 43 -9.43 -2.99 -10.98
CA LYS A 43 -9.86 -2.66 -12.34
C LYS A 43 -9.93 -1.16 -12.59
N VAL A 44 -10.43 -0.38 -11.63
CA VAL A 44 -10.60 1.08 -11.78
C VAL A 44 -9.30 1.85 -11.54
N THR A 45 -8.50 1.43 -10.55
CA THR A 45 -7.30 2.20 -10.13
C THR A 45 -6.01 1.79 -10.83
N GLY A 46 -5.98 0.59 -11.41
CA GLY A 46 -4.77 -0.05 -11.94
C GLY A 46 -3.79 -0.48 -10.84
N ILE A 47 -4.20 -0.49 -9.57
CA ILE A 47 -3.40 -1.06 -8.46
C ILE A 47 -3.58 -2.59 -8.47
N PRO A 48 -2.51 -3.38 -8.31
CA PRO A 48 -2.61 -4.84 -8.29
C PRO A 48 -3.59 -5.33 -7.22
N TYR A 49 -4.33 -6.39 -7.52
CA TYR A 49 -5.16 -7.06 -6.54
C TYR A 49 -4.28 -7.73 -5.46
N ILE A 50 -4.74 -7.74 -4.21
CA ILE A 50 -3.95 -8.23 -3.06
C ILE A 50 -3.42 -9.66 -3.25
N MET A 51 -4.18 -10.52 -3.93
CA MET A 51 -3.77 -11.91 -4.19
C MET A 51 -2.71 -12.06 -5.28
N ASP A 52 -2.56 -11.05 -6.13
CA ASP A 52 -1.55 -11.01 -7.19
C ASP A 52 -0.28 -10.28 -6.74
N THR A 53 -0.40 -9.47 -5.69
CA THR A 53 0.72 -8.67 -5.17
C THR A 53 1.76 -9.58 -4.51
N TYR A 54 3.03 -9.45 -4.88
CA TYR A 54 4.16 -10.26 -4.37
C TYR A 54 4.04 -11.78 -4.61
N LYS A 55 3.13 -12.22 -5.49
CA LYS A 55 2.90 -13.64 -5.75
C LYS A 55 4.14 -14.33 -6.33
N GLU A 56 4.85 -13.69 -7.25
CA GLU A 56 6.06 -14.24 -7.85
C GLU A 56 7.18 -14.40 -6.82
N GLU A 57 7.40 -13.40 -5.98
CA GLU A 57 8.38 -13.45 -4.90
C GLU A 57 8.02 -14.51 -3.86
N ALA A 58 6.73 -14.65 -3.51
CA ALA A 58 6.27 -15.67 -2.59
C ALA A 58 6.48 -17.09 -3.16
N LEU A 59 6.14 -17.31 -4.43
CA LEU A 59 6.36 -18.61 -5.09
C LEU A 59 7.84 -18.98 -5.16
N LYS A 60 8.73 -18.02 -5.45
CA LYS A 60 10.18 -18.25 -5.41
C LYS A 60 10.70 -18.70 -4.05
N VAL A 61 10.05 -18.32 -2.96
CA VAL A 61 10.42 -18.76 -1.60
C VAL A 61 9.85 -20.13 -1.27
N ILE A 62 8.67 -20.46 -1.79
CA ILE A 62 8.00 -21.75 -1.56
C ILE A 62 8.65 -22.87 -2.38
N ASP A 63 9.05 -22.59 -3.62
CA ASP A 63 9.64 -23.56 -4.55
C ASP A 63 11.18 -23.70 -4.41
N ALA A 64 11.81 -22.95 -3.49
CA ALA A 64 13.25 -23.00 -3.18
C ALA A 64 13.56 -24.02 -2.08
#